data_AF-A0A946H041-F1
#
_entry.id   AF-A0A946H041-F1
#
_cell.length_a   1.000
_cell.length_b   1.000
_cell.length_c   1.000
_cell.angle_alpha   90.00
_cell.angle_beta   90.00
_cell.angle_gamma   90.00
#
_symmetry.space_group_name_H-M   'P 1'
#
loop_
_entity.id
_entity.type
_entity.pdbx_description
1 polymer ?
#
loop_
_entity_poly.entity_id
_entity_poly.type
_entity_poly.pdbx_seq_one_letter_code
_entity_poly.pdbx_strand_id
1 'polypeptide(L)'
;MSDAPIADVDLAKELRLRGWARKNYVTIQNRSDEWHPIVLDEMRKRDREMESQWTGQTIAGTFVPLPPTDLRRLDQAHEPVAEPNLLQADSRQPLHLLHNPRG
;
A
#
# COMPACT_ATOMS: atom_id res chain seq x y z
N MET A 1 28.03 -37.24 -3.95
CA MET A 1 27.31 -36.17 -4.66
C MET A 1 28.20 -34.95 -4.58
N SER A 2 28.86 -34.63 -5.69
CA SER A 2 30.01 -33.72 -5.74
C SER A 2 29.54 -32.27 -5.74
N ASP A 3 29.83 -31.55 -4.66
CA ASP A 3 29.73 -30.09 -4.59
C ASP A 3 30.88 -29.52 -5.44
N ALA A 4 30.56 -29.06 -6.65
CA ALA A 4 31.56 -28.50 -7.55
C ALA A 4 32.07 -27.18 -6.95
N PRO A 5 33.39 -26.89 -7.04
CA PRO A 5 33.92 -25.68 -6.46
C PRO A 5 33.33 -24.49 -7.21
N ILE A 6 32.52 -23.68 -6.52
CA ILE A 6 32.16 -22.30 -6.92
C ILE A 6 33.43 -21.40 -6.91
N ALA A 7 34.60 -21.99 -6.64
CA ALA A 7 35.89 -21.35 -6.61
C ALA A 7 36.42 -21.14 -8.04
N ASP A 8 35.92 -20.11 -8.71
CA ASP A 8 36.75 -19.01 -9.23
C ASP A 8 35.89 -17.92 -9.93
N VAL A 9 34.67 -17.68 -9.42
CA VAL A 9 33.89 -16.54 -9.90
C VAL A 9 34.33 -15.32 -9.10
N ASP A 10 35.06 -14.42 -9.76
CA ASP A 10 35.35 -13.08 -9.23
C ASP A 10 34.10 -12.47 -8.58
N LEU A 11 34.24 -11.95 -7.35
CA LEU A 11 33.15 -11.39 -6.55
C LEU A 11 32.30 -10.41 -7.35
N ALA A 12 32.93 -9.59 -8.21
CA ALA A 12 32.21 -8.66 -9.08
C ALA A 12 31.27 -9.38 -10.06
N LYS A 13 31.68 -10.51 -10.63
CA LYS A 13 30.85 -11.33 -11.53
C LYS A 13 29.74 -12.02 -10.76
N GLU A 14 30.02 -12.58 -9.59
CA GLU A 14 29.02 -13.19 -8.72
C GLU A 14 27.92 -12.20 -8.35
N LEU A 15 28.28 -11.00 -7.90
CA LEU A 15 27.33 -9.94 -7.57
C LEU A 15 26.49 -9.51 -8.77
N ARG A 16 27.09 -9.41 -9.97
CA ARG A 16 26.36 -9.12 -11.21
C ARG A 16 25.36 -10.23 -11.55
N LEU A 17 25.76 -11.50 -11.46
CA LEU A 17 24.89 -12.65 -11.73
C LEU A 17 23.72 -12.69 -10.74
N ARG A 18 23.97 -12.49 -9.45
CA ARG A 18 22.91 -12.38 -8.44
C ARG A 18 21.97 -11.20 -8.71
N GLY A 19 22.54 -10.04 -9.02
CA GLY A 19 21.77 -8.85 -9.38
C GLY A 19 20.88 -9.08 -10.62
N TRP A 20 21.40 -9.75 -11.64
CA TRP A 20 20.64 -10.13 -12.83
C TRP A 20 19.52 -11.12 -12.48
N ALA A 21 19.83 -12.15 -11.69
CA ALA A 21 18.86 -13.16 -11.27
C ALA A 21 17.68 -12.54 -10.50
N ARG A 22 17.94 -11.63 -9.55
CA ARG A 22 16.87 -10.94 -8.80
C ARG A 22 16.00 -10.06 -9.71
N LYS A 23 16.58 -9.40 -10.72
CA LYS A 23 15.83 -8.56 -11.68
C LYS A 23 15.00 -9.37 -12.68
N ASN A 24 15.46 -10.56 -13.05
CA ASN A 24 14.85 -11.41 -14.07
C ASN A 24 14.26 -12.68 -13.46
N TYR A 25 13.69 -12.57 -12.26
CA TYR A 25 13.18 -13.72 -11.53
C TYR A 25 12.08 -14.46 -12.32
N VAL A 26 12.18 -15.79 -12.37
CA VAL A 26 11.15 -16.67 -12.95
C VAL A 26 10.85 -17.86 -12.03
N THR A 27 9.64 -18.39 -12.15
CA THR A 27 9.20 -19.61 -11.44
C THR A 27 9.97 -20.84 -11.91
N ILE A 28 9.96 -21.90 -11.10
CA ILE A 28 10.71 -23.15 -11.36
C ILE A 28 10.44 -23.76 -12.76
N GLN A 29 9.21 -23.63 -13.26
CA GLN A 29 8.79 -24.18 -14.56
C GLN A 29 9.46 -23.50 -15.75
N ASN A 30 9.91 -22.25 -15.58
CA ASN A 30 10.47 -21.42 -16.64
C ASN A 30 12.01 -21.31 -16.54
N ARG A 31 12.64 -22.11 -15.69
CA ARG A 31 14.11 -22.10 -15.52
C ARG A 31 14.73 -23.08 -16.50
N SER A 32 15.85 -22.67 -17.09
CA SER A 32 16.73 -23.61 -17.79
C SER A 32 17.78 -24.15 -16.82
N ASP A 33 17.99 -25.46 -16.85
CA ASP A 33 19.05 -26.13 -16.10
C ASP A 33 20.47 -25.77 -16.60
N GLU A 34 20.57 -25.17 -17.79
CA GLU A 34 21.83 -24.68 -18.37
C GLU A 34 22.28 -23.33 -17.78
N TRP A 35 21.46 -22.71 -16.93
CA TRP A 35 21.82 -21.45 -16.30
C TRP A 35 22.95 -21.61 -15.28
N HIS A 36 23.68 -20.51 -15.08
CA HIS A 36 24.78 -20.49 -14.13
C HIS A 36 24.31 -20.88 -12.71
N PRO A 37 25.05 -21.71 -11.95
CA PRO A 37 24.63 -22.20 -10.64
C PRO A 37 24.31 -21.08 -9.64
N ILE A 38 25.06 -19.96 -9.69
CA ILE A 38 24.78 -18.74 -8.90
C ILE A 38 23.39 -18.17 -9.20
N VAL A 39 22.97 -18.15 -10.47
CA VAL A 39 21.64 -17.68 -10.87
C VAL A 39 20.58 -18.64 -10.31
N LEU A 40 20.77 -19.95 -10.47
CA LEU A 40 19.83 -20.95 -9.96
C LEU A 40 19.71 -20.90 -8.42
N ASP A 41 20.81 -20.73 -7.69
CA ASP A 41 20.80 -20.55 -6.24
C ASP A 41 20.06 -19.27 -5.82
N GLU A 42 20.30 -18.15 -6.52
CA GLU A 42 19.62 -16.89 -6.24
C GLU A 42 18.10 -16.98 -6.53
N MET A 43 17.71 -17.67 -7.60
CA MET A 43 16.30 -17.94 -7.89
C MET A 43 15.63 -18.76 -6.78
N ARG A 44 16.30 -19.78 -6.24
CA ARG A 44 15.82 -20.58 -5.10
C ARG A 44 15.72 -19.75 -3.82
N LYS A 45 16.64 -18.81 -3.60
CA LYS A 45 16.53 -17.85 -2.50
C LYS A 45 15.28 -16.98 -2.66
N ARG A 46 15.04 -16.48 -3.87
CA ARG A 46 13.88 -15.65 -4.17
C ARG A 46 12.56 -16.43 -4.02
N ASP A 47 12.51 -17.71 -4.35
CA ASP A 47 11.35 -18.58 -4.08
C ASP A 47 10.98 -18.56 -2.59
N ARG A 48 11.97 -18.80 -1.71
CA ARG A 48 11.77 -18.79 -0.25
C ARG A 48 11.33 -17.43 0.26
N GLU A 49 11.94 -16.36 -0.25
CA GLU A 49 11.54 -14.99 0.12
C GLU A 49 10.07 -14.72 -0.22
N MET A 50 9.57 -15.23 -1.35
CA MET A 50 8.16 -15.07 -1.76
C MET A 50 7.23 -15.89 -0.87
N GLU A 51 7.61 -17.11 -0.51
CA GLU A 51 6.85 -17.96 0.41
C GLU A 51 6.77 -17.34 1.82
N SER A 52 7.88 -16.80 2.33
CA SER A 52 7.92 -16.09 3.61
C SER A 52 7.10 -14.77 3.59
N GLN A 53 7.17 -14.01 2.50
CA GLN A 53 6.32 -12.81 2.31
C GLN A 53 4.83 -13.17 2.32
N TRP A 54 4.44 -14.26 1.66
CA TRP A 54 3.05 -14.70 1.61
C TRP A 54 2.53 -15.18 2.96
N THR A 55 3.36 -15.90 3.72
CA THR A 55 2.98 -16.45 5.04
C THR A 55 3.03 -15.42 6.17
N GLY A 56 3.40 -14.17 5.88
CA GLY A 56 3.57 -13.13 6.91
C GLY A 56 4.70 -13.43 7.90
N GLN A 57 5.53 -14.45 7.63
CA GLN A 57 6.74 -14.74 8.38
C GLN A 57 7.80 -13.72 7.99
N THR A 58 7.69 -12.57 8.62
CA THR A 58 8.70 -11.53 8.64
C THR A 58 9.99 -12.11 9.20
N ILE A 59 11.08 -11.94 8.46
CA ILE A 59 12.41 -12.10 9.03
C ILE A 59 12.45 -11.22 10.27
N ALA A 60 12.68 -11.85 11.43
CA ALA A 60 12.59 -11.22 12.74
C ALA A 60 13.50 -10.00 12.82
N GLY A 61 12.98 -8.79 12.56
CA GLY A 61 13.72 -7.56 12.84
C GLY A 61 13.32 -6.27 12.11
N THR A 62 12.69 -6.28 10.93
CA THR A 62 12.61 -5.02 10.13
C THR A 62 11.26 -4.66 9.52
N PHE A 63 10.26 -5.53 9.57
CA PHE A 63 8.96 -5.23 8.94
C PHE A 63 7.91 -4.88 10.00
N VAL A 64 7.53 -3.61 10.04
CA VAL A 64 6.38 -3.11 10.81
C VAL A 64 5.18 -3.12 9.87
N PRO A 65 4.21 -4.05 10.01
CA PRO A 65 2.98 -3.96 9.24
C PRO A 65 2.32 -2.63 9.57
N LEU A 66 2.13 -1.78 8.56
CA LEU A 66 1.40 -0.54 8.72
C LEU A 66 0.00 -0.89 9.23
N PRO A 67 -0.51 -0.23 10.29
CA PRO A 67 -1.88 -0.47 10.72
C PRO A 67 -2.80 -0.24 9.52
N PRO A 68 -3.84 -1.09 9.34
CA PRO A 68 -4.80 -0.87 8.27
C PRO A 68 -5.29 0.58 8.38
N THR A 69 -5.07 1.36 7.32
CA THR A 69 -5.30 2.81 7.34
C THR A 69 -6.77 3.15 7.60
N ASP A 70 -7.67 2.20 7.35
CA ASP A 70 -9.10 2.38 7.55
C ASP A 70 -9.58 1.63 8.81
N LEU A 71 -9.56 2.35 9.93
CA LEU A 71 -10.57 2.13 10.97
C LEU A 71 -11.78 2.98 10.60
N ARG A 72 -12.61 2.50 9.66
CA ARG A 72 -13.91 3.13 9.38
C ARG A 72 -14.81 2.95 10.59
N ARG A 73 -14.72 3.90 11.51
CA ARG A 73 -15.70 4.08 12.56
C ARG A 73 -16.97 4.58 11.90
N LEU A 74 -17.90 3.67 11.63
CA LEU A 74 -19.27 4.01 11.29
C LEU A 74 -19.90 4.60 12.54
N ASP A 75 -19.76 5.91 12.75
CA ASP A 75 -20.57 6.61 13.72
C ASP A 75 -22.03 6.55 13.26
N GLN A 76 -22.93 6.27 14.19
CA GLN A 76 -24.37 6.23 13.95
C GLN A 76 -24.84 7.59 13.41
N ALA A 77 -25.91 7.59 12.59
CA ALA A 77 -26.50 8.84 12.09
C ALA A 77 -26.69 9.83 13.25
N HIS A 78 -26.16 11.05 13.09
CA HIS A 78 -26.25 12.08 14.10
C HIS A 78 -27.72 12.36 14.42
N GLU A 79 -28.05 12.43 15.71
CA GLU A 79 -29.38 12.85 16.15
C GLU A 79 -29.58 14.30 15.67
N PRO A 80 -30.72 14.64 15.02
CA PRO A 80 -30.98 16.01 14.59
C PRO A 80 -31.14 16.88 15.83
N VAL A 81 -30.03 17.48 16.27
CA VAL A 81 -30.00 18.39 17.40
C VAL A 81 -31.02 19.50 17.15
N ALA A 82 -31.93 19.71 18.12
CA ALA A 82 -32.96 20.73 18.05
C ALA A 82 -32.33 22.09 17.71
N GLU A 83 -32.93 22.76 16.72
CA GLU A 83 -32.48 24.05 16.24
C GLU A 83 -32.27 25.03 17.41
N PRO A 84 -31.21 25.85 17.39
CA PRO A 84 -30.99 26.82 18.44
C PRO A 84 -32.22 27.73 18.56
N ASN A 85 -32.56 28.11 19.79
CA ASN A 85 -33.67 29.01 20.11
C ASN A 85 -33.36 30.40 19.51
N LEU A 86 -33.61 30.55 18.22
CA LEU A 86 -33.60 31.81 17.50
C LEU A 86 -34.74 32.63 18.08
N LEU A 87 -34.40 33.49 19.04
CA LEU A 87 -35.27 34.57 19.49
C LEU A 87 -35.81 35.27 18.25
N GLN A 88 -37.10 35.07 18.03
CA GLN A 88 -37.88 35.65 16.96
C GLN A 88 -37.72 37.17 17.04
N ALA A 89 -36.84 37.72 16.21
CA ALA A 89 -36.69 39.16 16.08
C ALA A 89 -37.96 39.68 15.41
N ASP A 90 -38.86 40.16 16.26
CA ASP A 90 -40.11 40.76 15.89
C ASP A 90 -39.87 41.99 14.99
N SER A 91 -40.76 42.11 14.01
CA SER A 91 -41.20 43.33 13.33
C SER A 91 -40.15 44.33 12.80
N ARG A 92 -40.05 44.36 11.47
CA ARG A 92 -40.19 45.63 10.73
C ARG A 92 -40.72 45.40 9.32
N GLN A 93 -42.02 45.62 9.19
CA GLN A 93 -42.78 45.76 7.95
C GLN A 93 -42.07 46.74 7.00
N PRO A 94 -41.76 46.39 5.74
CA PRO A 94 -41.33 47.38 4.76
C PRO A 94 -42.54 48.20 4.27
N LEU A 95 -42.48 49.52 4.50
CA LEU A 95 -43.50 50.48 4.06
C LEU A 95 -43.48 50.61 2.52
N HIS A 96 -44.34 49.87 1.83
CA HIS A 96 -44.67 50.13 0.44
C HIS A 96 -46.08 50.74 0.37
N LEU A 97 -46.20 52.07 0.24
CA LEU A 97 -47.22 52.71 -0.61
C LEU A 97 -46.94 54.21 -0.78
N LEU A 98 -46.15 54.57 -1.81
CA LEU A 98 -46.09 55.94 -2.33
C LEU A 98 -46.99 56.02 -3.58
N HIS A 99 -48.30 56.11 -3.39
CA HIS A 99 -49.19 56.74 -4.38
C HIS A 99 -50.59 56.99 -3.78
N ASN A 100 -50.93 58.24 -3.47
CA ASN A 100 -52.01 58.99 -4.13
C ASN A 100 -52.06 60.41 -3.54
N PRO A 101 -52.27 61.45 -4.36
CA PRO A 101 -53.59 62.06 -4.25
C PRO A 101 -54.23 62.39 -5.61
N ARG A 102 -55.46 61.90 -5.72
CA ARG A 102 -56.67 62.55 -6.24
C ARG A 102 -56.49 63.98 -6.76
N GLY A 103 -56.91 64.20 -8.01
CA GLY A 103 -57.09 65.50 -8.64
C GLY A 103 -57.29 65.34 -10.13
#